data_AF-A0A2D5FF28-F1
#
_entry.id   AF-A0A2D5FF28-F1
#
_cell.length_a   1.000
_cell.length_b   1.000
_cell.length_c   1.000
_cell.angle_alpha   90.00
_cell.angle_beta   90.00
_cell.angle_gamma   90.00
#
_symmetry.space_group_name_H-M   'P 1'
#
loop_
_entity.id
_entity.type
_entity.pdbx_description
1 polymer ?
#
loop_
_entity_poly.entity_id
_entity_poly.type
_entity_poly.pdbx_seq_one_letter_code
_entity_poly.pdbx_strand_id
1 'polypeptide(L)'
;MSRFGKYLGYMSVELDGELFEIKPTLRQKQQLMAIQQKSSKTGMTQEQWSELHKIFKDILRTCDPEATDEELEAFLLKYDTEFMLKLYVAFGWAKESDLTSLKDKLTEKALENN
;
A
#
# COMPACT_ATOMS: atom_id res chain seq x y z
N MET A 1 -11.55 19.02 -17.15
CA MET A 1 -10.73 18.42 -16.08
C MET A 1 -9.46 17.90 -16.71
N SER A 2 -8.28 18.22 -16.15
CA SER A 2 -7.00 17.71 -16.67
C SER A 2 -7.01 16.18 -16.72
N ARG A 3 -6.60 15.59 -17.85
CA ARG A 3 -6.45 14.13 -18.01
C ARG A 3 -5.30 13.57 -17.15
N PHE A 4 -4.45 14.44 -16.61
CA PHE A 4 -3.32 14.09 -15.76
C PHE A 4 -3.72 14.30 -14.31
N GLY A 5 -3.79 13.22 -13.53
CA GLY A 5 -3.89 13.32 -12.08
C GLY A 5 -2.73 14.17 -11.56
N LYS A 6 -3.02 15.16 -10.71
CA LYS A 6 -1.99 16.03 -10.15
C LYS A 6 -0.95 15.17 -9.42
N TYR A 7 0.31 15.30 -9.80
CA TYR A 7 1.41 14.58 -9.15
C TYR A 7 1.57 15.02 -7.69
N LEU A 8 1.86 14.08 -6.79
CA LEU A 8 2.01 14.35 -5.36
C LEU A 8 3.47 14.49 -4.89
N GLY A 9 4.45 14.32 -5.79
CA GLY A 9 5.85 14.24 -5.42
C GLY A 9 6.35 12.79 -5.35
N TYR A 10 7.65 12.64 -5.18
CA TYR A 10 8.28 11.35 -4.90
C TYR A 10 8.01 11.01 -3.45
N MET A 11 7.73 9.73 -3.19
CA MET A 11 7.58 9.21 -1.83
C MET A 11 8.50 8.01 -1.69
N SER A 12 9.28 7.97 -0.62
CA SER A 12 10.14 6.85 -0.29
C SER A 12 9.38 5.85 0.57
N VAL A 13 9.44 4.58 0.19
CA VAL A 13 8.88 3.46 0.93
C VAL A 13 10.03 2.50 1.22
N GLU A 14 10.17 2.09 2.48
CA GLU A 14 11.17 1.13 2.91
C GLU A 14 10.49 -0.19 3.27
N LEU A 15 10.91 -1.28 2.63
CA LEU A 15 10.50 -2.66 2.92
C LEU A 15 11.74 -3.54 3.04
N ASP A 16 11.81 -4.36 4.09
CA ASP A 16 12.97 -5.24 4.37
C ASP A 16 14.35 -4.53 4.33
N GLY A 17 14.39 -3.23 4.65
CA GLY A 17 15.61 -2.42 4.60
C GLY A 17 15.99 -1.92 3.21
N GLU A 18 15.21 -2.25 2.19
CA GLU A 18 15.33 -1.69 0.84
C GLU A 18 14.40 -0.50 0.68
N LEU A 19 14.96 0.62 0.23
CA LEU A 19 14.24 1.86 -0.01
C LEU A 19 13.97 2.01 -1.51
N PHE A 20 12.71 2.19 -1.86
CA PHE A 20 12.29 2.45 -3.24
C PHE A 20 11.41 3.68 -3.32
N GLU A 21 11.48 4.35 -4.47
CA GLU A 21 10.76 5.59 -4.72
C GLU A 21 9.50 5.33 -5.56
N ILE A 22 8.35 5.65 -5.01
CA ILE A 22 7.08 5.62 -5.73
C ILE A 22 6.67 7.04 -6.12
N LYS A 23 5.89 7.15 -7.21
CA LYS A 23 5.38 8.42 -7.74
C LYS A 23 3.85 8.42 -7.79
N PRO A 24 3.17 8.32 -6.63
CA PRO A 24 1.72 8.26 -6.62
C PRO A 24 1.09 9.57 -7.10
N THR A 25 -0.04 9.43 -7.76
CA THR A 25 -0.87 10.53 -8.26
C THR A 25 -1.97 10.89 -7.25
N LEU A 26 -2.49 12.12 -7.34
CA LEU A 26 -3.65 12.55 -6.55
C LEU A 26 -4.86 11.63 -6.78
N ARG A 27 -5.03 11.10 -7.99
CA ARG A 27 -6.09 10.15 -8.32
C ARG A 27 -5.96 8.86 -7.50
N GLN A 28 -4.77 8.26 -7.46
CA GLN A 28 -4.52 7.06 -6.66
C GLN A 28 -4.77 7.32 -5.18
N LYS A 29 -4.29 8.45 -4.64
CA LYS A 29 -4.58 8.86 -3.26
C LYS A 29 -6.09 8.95 -2.99
N GLN A 30 -6.85 9.58 -3.87
CA GLN A 30 -8.31 9.69 -3.74
C GLN A 30 -9.02 8.32 -3.81
N GLN A 31 -8.54 7.41 -4.67
CA GLN A 31 -9.08 6.06 -4.77
C GLN A 31 -8.84 5.27 -3.47
N LEU A 32 -7.62 5.33 -2.91
CA LEU A 32 -7.30 4.71 -1.62
C LEU A 32 -8.19 5.25 -0.49
N MET A 33 -8.37 6.58 -0.41
CA MET A 33 -9.27 7.19 0.58
C MET A 33 -10.71 6.70 0.44
N ALA A 34 -11.21 6.54 -0.79
CA ALA A 34 -12.55 6.05 -1.03
C ALA A 34 -12.74 4.59 -0.54
N ILE A 35 -11.74 3.72 -0.74
CA ILE A 35 -11.76 2.35 -0.23
C ILE A 35 -11.71 2.34 1.30
N GLN A 36 -10.85 3.16 1.90
CA GLN A 36 -10.73 3.28 3.36
C GLN A 36 -12.06 3.75 4.00
N GLN A 37 -12.72 4.75 3.43
CA GLN A 37 -14.00 5.24 3.95
C GLN A 37 -15.09 4.17 3.89
N LYS A 38 -15.16 3.40 2.79
CA LYS A 38 -16.13 2.31 2.64
C LYS A 38 -15.87 1.18 3.65
N SER A 39 -14.61 0.80 3.85
CA SER A 39 -14.23 -0.32 4.72
C SER A 39 -14.29 0.00 6.21
N SER A 40 -14.14 1.26 6.61
CA SER A 40 -14.20 1.68 8.03
C SER A 40 -15.50 1.32 8.76
N LYS A 41 -16.59 1.07 8.02
CA LYS A 41 -17.92 0.78 8.59
C LYS A 41 -18.27 -0.70 8.60
N THR A 42 -17.70 -1.50 7.70
CA THR A 42 -18.15 -2.88 7.43
C THR A 42 -17.01 -3.89 7.34
N GLY A 43 -15.76 -3.47 7.51
CA GLY A 43 -14.58 -4.24 7.09
C GLY A 43 -14.38 -4.20 5.57
N MET A 44 -13.22 -4.67 5.10
CA MET A 44 -12.93 -4.78 3.66
C MET A 44 -13.54 -6.03 3.05
N THR A 45 -14.29 -5.86 1.96
CA THR A 45 -14.77 -6.97 1.13
C THR A 45 -13.69 -7.48 0.18
N GLN A 46 -13.85 -8.68 -0.37
CA GLN A 46 -12.92 -9.23 -1.37
C GLN A 46 -12.81 -8.35 -2.63
N GLU A 47 -13.93 -7.75 -3.05
CA GLU A 47 -13.96 -6.80 -4.17
C GLU A 47 -13.12 -5.55 -3.86
N GLN A 48 -13.24 -5.02 -2.65
CA GLN A 48 -12.44 -3.88 -2.19
C GLN A 48 -10.95 -4.22 -2.09
N TRP A 49 -10.61 -5.44 -1.68
CA TRP A 49 -9.23 -5.95 -1.72
C TRP A 49 -8.69 -6.00 -3.14
N SER A 50 -9.48 -6.51 -4.09
CA SER A 50 -9.07 -6.54 -5.50
C SER A 50 -8.90 -5.12 -6.08
N GLU A 51 -9.78 -4.19 -5.73
CA GLU A 51 -9.63 -2.77 -6.11
C GLU A 51 -8.37 -2.14 -5.50
N LEU A 52 -8.07 -2.45 -4.23
CA LEU A 52 -6.89 -1.96 -3.54
C LEU A 52 -5.60 -2.46 -4.21
N HIS A 53 -5.51 -3.75 -4.48
CA HIS A 53 -4.35 -4.36 -5.16
C HIS A 53 -4.12 -3.78 -6.55
N LYS A 54 -5.18 -3.50 -7.32
CA LYS A 54 -5.04 -2.80 -8.61
C LYS A 54 -4.39 -1.44 -8.46
N ILE A 55 -4.79 -0.66 -7.44
CA ILE A 55 -4.19 0.65 -7.18
C ILE A 55 -2.72 0.50 -6.76
N PHE A 56 -2.40 -0.50 -5.93
CA PHE A 56 -1.02 -0.76 -5.53
C PHE A 56 -0.13 -1.13 -6.72
N LYS A 57 -0.58 -2.01 -7.61
CA LYS A 57 0.15 -2.33 -8.84
C LYS A 57 0.35 -1.10 -9.72
N ASP A 58 -0.68 -0.26 -9.87
CA ASP A 58 -0.54 1.00 -10.61
C ASP A 58 0.45 1.98 -9.97
N ILE A 59 0.61 1.97 -8.64
CA ILE A 59 1.63 2.77 -7.94
C ILE A 59 3.01 2.16 -8.15
N LEU A 60 3.16 0.83 -8.01
CA LEU A 60 4.43 0.14 -8.16
C LEU A 60 4.99 0.24 -9.58
N ARG A 61 4.14 0.25 -10.61
CA ARG A 61 4.55 0.53 -12.01
C ARG A 61 5.20 1.90 -12.20
N THR A 62 5.02 2.83 -11.26
CA THR A 62 5.72 4.13 -11.31
C THR A 62 7.16 4.06 -10.81
N CYS A 63 7.47 3.05 -10.01
CA CYS A 63 8.82 2.72 -9.56
C CYS A 63 9.55 1.89 -10.63
N ASP A 64 8.86 0.89 -11.18
CA ASP A 64 9.37 0.04 -12.25
C ASP A 64 8.33 -0.12 -13.37
N PRO A 65 8.44 0.65 -14.46
CA PRO A 65 7.50 0.59 -15.59
C PRO A 65 7.58 -0.69 -16.41
N GLU A 66 8.67 -1.46 -16.30
CA GLU A 66 8.88 -2.69 -17.07
C GLU A 66 8.44 -3.94 -16.30
N ALA A 67 8.16 -3.81 -15.00
CA ALA A 67 7.65 -4.89 -14.16
C ALA A 67 6.36 -5.49 -14.73
N THR A 68 6.36 -6.82 -14.83
CA THR A 68 5.22 -7.61 -15.28
C THR A 68 4.15 -7.68 -14.19
N ASP A 69 2.90 -7.99 -14.59
CA ASP A 69 1.80 -8.18 -13.64
C ASP A 69 2.09 -9.30 -12.64
N GLU A 70 2.81 -10.35 -13.08
CA GLU A 70 3.20 -11.48 -12.24
C GLU A 70 4.22 -11.08 -11.17
N GLU A 71 5.23 -10.28 -11.53
CA GLU A 71 6.22 -9.76 -10.57
C GLU A 71 5.57 -8.82 -9.55
N LEU A 72 4.67 -7.95 -10.00
CA LEU A 72 3.93 -7.05 -9.12
C LEU A 72 2.98 -7.80 -8.18
N GLU A 73 2.32 -8.86 -8.67
CA GLU A 73 1.48 -9.72 -7.84
C GLU A 73 2.30 -10.48 -6.81
N ALA A 74 3.45 -11.04 -7.21
CA ALA A 74 4.36 -11.74 -6.30
C ALA A 74 4.91 -10.80 -5.21
N PHE A 75 5.24 -9.57 -5.57
CA PHE A 75 5.64 -8.52 -4.63
C PHE A 75 4.52 -8.23 -3.63
N LEU A 76 3.29 -8.01 -4.10
CA LEU A 76 2.15 -7.72 -3.22
C LEU A 76 1.80 -8.93 -2.36
N LEU A 77 1.84 -10.16 -2.86
CA LEU A 77 1.60 -11.35 -2.04
C LEU A 77 2.60 -11.48 -0.88
N LYS A 78 3.86 -11.06 -1.11
CA LYS A 78 4.91 -11.09 -0.09
C LYS A 78 4.77 -9.93 0.91
N TYR A 79 4.42 -8.73 0.43
CA TYR A 79 4.52 -7.49 1.21
C TYR A 79 3.21 -6.74 1.43
N ASP A 80 2.04 -7.32 1.10
CA ASP A 80 0.75 -6.61 1.00
C ASP A 80 0.49 -5.64 2.16
N THR A 81 0.50 -6.19 3.38
CA THR A 81 0.18 -5.45 4.60
C THR A 81 1.26 -4.41 4.93
N GLU A 82 2.54 -4.76 4.76
CA GLU A 82 3.64 -3.85 5.08
C GLU A 82 3.69 -2.70 4.08
N PHE A 83 3.55 -2.99 2.79
CA PHE A 83 3.48 -2.00 1.73
C PHE A 83 2.30 -1.05 1.93
N MET A 84 1.10 -1.56 2.22
CA MET A 84 -0.07 -0.74 2.54
C MET A 84 0.23 0.23 3.69
N LEU A 85 0.79 -0.26 4.80
CA LEU A 85 1.03 0.56 5.98
C LEU A 85 2.14 1.59 5.74
N LYS A 86 3.24 1.21 5.09
CA LYS A 86 4.30 2.16 4.72
C LYS A 86 3.82 3.21 3.73
N LEU A 87 2.95 2.83 2.79
CA LEU A 87 2.28 3.77 1.89
C LEU A 87 1.38 4.75 2.66
N TYR A 88 0.69 4.29 3.70
CA TYR A 88 -0.13 5.15 4.55
C TYR A 88 0.72 6.13 5.36
N VAL A 89 1.87 5.69 5.87
CA VAL A 89 2.86 6.59 6.49
C VAL A 89 3.36 7.62 5.48
N ALA A 90 3.75 7.20 4.28
CA ALA A 90 4.21 8.09 3.22
C ALA A 90 3.16 9.15 2.82
N PHE A 91 1.87 8.80 2.85
CA PHE A 91 0.77 9.75 2.64
C PHE A 91 0.45 10.63 3.86
N GLY A 92 1.06 10.37 5.01
CA GLY A 92 0.83 11.08 6.28
C GLY A 92 -0.44 10.67 7.01
N TRP A 93 -0.99 9.48 6.72
CA TRP A 93 -2.21 8.95 7.33
C TRP A 93 -1.95 8.09 8.57
N ALA A 94 -0.74 7.56 8.70
CA ALA A 94 -0.30 6.76 9.84
C ALA A 94 1.09 7.22 10.31
N LYS A 95 1.50 6.79 11.49
CA LYS A 95 2.86 7.02 12.01
C LYS A 95 3.68 5.72 11.91
N GLU A 96 5.00 5.86 11.82
CA GLU A 96 5.91 4.70 11.87
C GLU A 96 5.71 3.86 13.15
N SER A 97 5.35 4.47 14.28
CA SER A 97 5.03 3.75 15.52
C SER A 97 3.86 2.76 15.38
N ASP A 98 2.94 3.02 14.44
CA ASP A 98 1.78 2.17 14.21
C ASP A 98 2.20 0.87 13.49
N LEU A 99 3.28 0.92 12.69
CA LEU A 99 3.87 -0.25 12.03
C LEU A 99 4.54 -1.19 13.03
N THR A 100 5.33 -0.66 13.95
CA THR A 100 6.02 -1.46 14.99
C THR A 100 5.01 -2.25 15.81
N SER A 101 3.95 -1.57 16.26
CA SER A 101 2.87 -2.19 17.04
C SER A 101 2.14 -3.31 16.28
N LEU A 102 2.13 -3.25 14.94
CA LEU A 102 1.48 -4.25 14.09
C LEU A 102 2.41 -5.44 13.81
N LYS A 103 3.72 -5.18 13.60
CA LYS A 103 4.75 -6.24 13.52
C LYS A 103 4.78 -7.05 14.81
N ASP A 104 4.83 -6.39 15.96
CA ASP A 104 4.87 -7.06 17.27
C ASP A 104 3.65 -7.98 17.48
N LYS A 105 2.44 -7.49 17.17
CA LYS A 105 1.20 -8.28 17.27
C LYS A 105 1.15 -9.48 16.32
N LEU A 106 1.74 -9.38 15.13
CA LEU A 106 1.81 -10.48 14.18
C LEU A 106 2.82 -11.54 14.64
N THR A 107 3.96 -11.11 15.18
CA THR A 107 4.96 -12.00 15.76
C THR A 107 4.44 -12.73 17.00
N GLU A 108 3.74 -12.03 17.90
CA GLU A 108 3.10 -12.66 19.07
C GLU A 108 2.08 -13.73 18.67
N LYS A 109 1.19 -13.44 17.71
CA LYS A 109 0.21 -14.42 17.21
C LYS A 109 0.85 -15.62 16.51
N ALA A 110 2.00 -15.46 15.86
CA ALA A 110 2.71 -16.57 15.23
C ALA A 110 3.38 -17.50 16.27
N LEU A 111 3.74 -16.95 17.43
CA LEU A 111 4.29 -17.70 18.56
C LEU A 111 3.20 -18.41 19.38
N GLU A 112 1.98 -17.86 19.46
CA GLU A 112 0.84 -18.48 20.15
C GLU A 112 0.21 -19.66 19.40
N ASN A 113 0.49 -19.83 18.10
CA ASN A 113 -0.03 -20.92 17.26
C ASN A 113 1.01 -22.03 16.98
N ASN A 114 2.17 -22.00 17.66
CA ASN A 114 3.17 -23.08 17.70
C ASN A 114 3.25 -23.69 19.10
#